data_AF-A0A378AV79-F1
#
_entry.id   AF-A0A378AV79-F1
#
_cell.length_a   1.000
_cell.length_b   1.000
_cell.length_c   1.000
_cell.angle_alpha   90.00
_cell.angle_beta   90.00
_cell.angle_gamma   90.00
#
_symmetry.space_group_name_H-M   'P 1'
#
loop_
_entity.id
_entity.type
_entity.pdbx_description
1 polymer ?
#
loop_
_entity_poly.entity_id
_entity_poly.type
_entity_poly.pdbx_seq_one_letter_code
_entity_poly.pdbx_strand_id
1 'polypeptide(L)'
;MIEAGAAAVHFEDQLASVKKCGHMGGKVLVPTQEAIQKLVAARLAADVMGVPTLVIARTDADAADLITSDCDPYDREFITGDRTSEGFFRTHAGIEQAISRGLAYAPYADLVWCETSKPDLEQARRFAEAIHARFPGQTAGL
;
A
#
# COMPACT_ATOMS: atom_id res chain seq x y z
N MET A 1 -1.53 -20.35 -0.23
CA MET A 1 -2.83 -19.69 0.00
C MET A 1 -3.93 -20.28 -0.86
N ILE A 2 -3.80 -20.25 -2.20
CA ILE A 2 -4.82 -20.76 -3.13
C ILE A 2 -5.10 -22.26 -2.91
N GLU A 3 -4.06 -23.10 -2.87
CA GLU A 3 -4.19 -24.55 -2.60
C GLU A 3 -4.84 -24.85 -1.23
N ALA A 4 -4.69 -23.93 -0.27
CA ALA A 4 -5.30 -24.03 1.05
C ALA A 4 -6.76 -23.54 1.08
N GLY A 5 -7.33 -23.12 -0.06
CA GLY A 5 -8.73 -22.70 -0.19
C GLY A 5 -9.00 -21.24 0.19
N ALA A 6 -7.99 -20.37 0.23
CA ALA A 6 -8.20 -18.95 0.53
C ALA A 6 -8.94 -18.23 -0.62
N ALA A 7 -10.04 -17.55 -0.30
CA ALA A 7 -10.82 -16.76 -1.26
C ALA A 7 -10.17 -15.41 -1.62
N ALA A 8 -9.38 -14.86 -0.69
CA ALA A 8 -8.72 -13.57 -0.85
C ALA A 8 -7.35 -13.58 -0.17
N VAL A 9 -6.46 -12.73 -0.66
CA VAL A 9 -5.13 -12.48 -0.07
C VAL A 9 -4.86 -10.98 -0.09
N HIS A 10 -4.23 -10.47 0.97
CA HIS A 10 -3.77 -9.08 1.01
C HIS A 10 -2.24 -9.03 1.05
N PHE A 11 -1.68 -8.02 0.38
CA PHE A 11 -0.26 -7.71 0.39
C PHE A 11 -0.07 -6.25 0.80
N GLU A 12 0.93 -5.99 1.65
CA GLU A 12 1.26 -4.66 2.14
C GLU A 12 2.56 -4.13 1.53
N ASP A 13 2.73 -2.81 1.56
CA ASP A 13 3.89 -2.10 1.01
C ASP A 13 5.01 -1.82 2.02
N GLN A 14 5.01 -2.50 3.17
CA GLN A 14 6.14 -2.47 4.09
C GLN A 14 7.29 -3.39 3.65
N LEU A 15 8.52 -3.02 4.01
CA LEU A 15 9.70 -3.87 3.87
C LEU A 15 9.59 -5.06 4.83
N ALA A 16 9.56 -6.28 4.27
CA ALA A 16 9.30 -7.51 5.01
C ALA A 16 10.28 -7.79 6.17
N SER A 17 11.57 -7.48 6.00
CA SER A 17 12.61 -7.76 7.00
C SER A 17 12.52 -6.88 8.25
N VAL A 18 11.81 -5.75 8.16
CA VAL A 18 11.57 -4.82 9.28
C VAL A 18 10.07 -4.53 9.43
N LYS A 19 9.25 -5.48 9.00
CA LYS A 19 7.79 -5.39 9.03
C LYS A 19 7.31 -5.14 10.46
N LYS A 20 6.44 -4.15 10.63
CA LYS A 20 5.79 -3.87 11.91
C LYS A 20 4.28 -3.98 11.76
N CYS A 21 3.62 -4.33 12.86
CA CYS A 21 2.16 -4.23 12.96
C CYS A 21 1.73 -2.79 12.65
N GLY A 22 0.62 -2.61 11.92
CA GLY A 22 0.23 -1.32 11.33
C GLY A 22 0.11 -0.15 12.30
N HIS A 23 -0.16 -0.43 13.58
CA HIS A 23 -0.26 0.58 14.65
C HIS A 23 1.09 0.94 15.33
N MET A 24 2.20 0.31 14.94
CA MET A 24 3.52 0.55 15.54
C MET A 24 4.35 1.54 14.73
N GLY A 25 5.13 2.40 15.41
CA GLY A 25 6.01 3.37 14.75
C GLY A 25 7.24 2.75 14.09
N GLY A 26 7.84 3.46 13.13
CA GLY A 26 9.04 3.06 12.40
C GLY A 26 8.79 1.93 11.39
N LYS A 27 7.62 1.97 10.74
CA LYS A 27 7.33 1.21 9.52
C LYS A 27 8.16 1.78 8.38
N VAL A 28 8.64 0.92 7.50
CA VAL A 28 9.46 1.32 6.34
C VAL A 28 8.77 0.84 5.08
N LEU A 29 8.37 1.77 4.21
CA LEU A 29 7.76 1.50 2.92
C LEU A 29 8.81 1.03 1.92
N VAL A 30 8.39 0.19 0.98
CA VAL A 30 9.11 -0.02 -0.29
C VAL A 30 8.66 1.02 -1.34
N PRO A 31 9.45 1.24 -2.41
CA PRO A 31 9.01 2.02 -3.57
C PRO A 31 7.68 1.54 -4.13
N THR A 32 6.89 2.47 -4.67
CA THR A 32 5.58 2.18 -5.26
C THR A 32 5.67 1.06 -6.31
N GLN A 33 6.66 1.13 -7.20
CA GLN A 33 6.92 0.11 -8.20
C GLN A 33 7.15 -1.29 -7.60
N GLU A 34 7.85 -1.41 -6.46
CA GLU A 34 8.08 -2.70 -5.80
C GLU A 34 6.81 -3.27 -5.17
N ALA A 35 5.93 -2.42 -4.63
CA ALA A 35 4.63 -2.85 -4.13
C ALA A 35 3.75 -3.35 -5.29
N ILE A 36 3.72 -2.62 -6.41
CA ILE A 36 3.01 -3.04 -7.63
C ILE A 36 3.53 -4.40 -8.13
N GLN A 37 4.85 -4.63 -8.17
CA GLN A 37 5.40 -5.93 -8.59
C GLN A 37 4.91 -7.09 -7.70
N LYS A 38 4.71 -6.87 -6.39
CA LYS A 38 4.12 -7.89 -5.50
C LYS A 38 2.66 -8.19 -5.88
N LEU A 39 1.86 -7.18 -6.20
CA LEU A 39 0.47 -7.34 -6.63
C LEU A 39 0.39 -8.08 -7.98
N VAL A 40 1.26 -7.73 -8.94
CA VAL A 40 1.37 -8.43 -10.22
C VAL A 40 1.74 -9.90 -10.02
N ALA A 41 2.71 -10.19 -9.14
CA ALA A 41 3.08 -11.56 -8.81
C ALA A 41 1.94 -12.34 -8.15
N ALA A 42 1.16 -11.70 -7.26
CA ALA A 42 0.00 -12.30 -6.64
C ALA A 42 -1.10 -12.64 -7.66
N ARG A 43 -1.39 -11.72 -8.58
CA ARG A 43 -2.34 -11.97 -9.68
C ARG A 43 -1.86 -13.08 -10.61
N LEU A 44 -0.58 -13.06 -10.99
CA LEU A 44 0.02 -14.11 -11.80
C LEU A 44 -0.14 -15.50 -11.16
N ALA A 45 0.08 -15.61 -9.84
CA ALA A 45 -0.13 -16.87 -9.13
C ALA A 45 -1.60 -17.31 -9.16
N ALA A 46 -2.56 -16.38 -9.03
CA ALA A 46 -3.99 -16.68 -9.15
C ALA A 46 -4.37 -17.16 -10.56
N ASP A 47 -3.85 -16.49 -11.58
CA ASP A 47 -4.10 -16.82 -12.99
C ASP A 47 -3.54 -18.19 -13.36
N VAL A 48 -2.31 -18.50 -12.93
CA VAL A 48 -1.67 -19.82 -13.15
C VAL A 48 -2.46 -20.94 -12.47
N MET A 49 -3.02 -20.68 -11.29
CA MET A 49 -3.86 -21.64 -10.58
C MET A 49 -5.29 -21.73 -11.12
N GLY A 50 -5.68 -20.84 -12.04
CA GLY A 50 -7.02 -20.81 -12.64
C GLY A 50 -8.14 -20.44 -11.65
N VAL A 51 -7.83 -19.69 -10.59
CA VAL A 51 -8.79 -19.29 -9.55
C VAL A 51 -8.90 -17.76 -9.50
N PRO A 52 -10.10 -17.17 -9.52
CA PRO A 52 -10.28 -15.73 -9.42
C PRO A 52 -10.15 -15.24 -7.96
N THR A 53 -9.00 -15.52 -7.33
CA THR A 53 -8.70 -15.09 -5.97
C THR A 53 -8.71 -13.56 -5.89
N LEU A 54 -9.35 -13.01 -4.86
CA LEU A 54 -9.34 -11.56 -4.65
C LEU A 54 -7.96 -11.12 -4.15
N VAL A 55 -7.39 -10.12 -4.81
CA VAL A 55 -6.10 -9.49 -4.47
C VAL A 55 -6.37 -8.14 -3.84
N ILE A 56 -5.94 -7.97 -2.59
CA ILE A 56 -6.13 -6.75 -1.81
C ILE A 56 -4.79 -6.03 -1.64
N ALA A 57 -4.73 -4.76 -2.06
CA ALA A 57 -3.56 -3.92 -1.86
C ALA A 57 -3.70 -3.10 -0.58
N ARG A 58 -2.85 -3.38 0.41
CA ARG A 58 -2.74 -2.60 1.64
C ARG A 58 -1.61 -1.58 1.52
N THR A 59 -1.88 -0.34 1.89
CA THR A 59 -0.83 0.67 2.14
C THR A 59 -0.73 1.00 3.61
N ASP A 60 0.50 1.14 4.10
CA ASP A 60 0.80 1.57 5.48
C ASP A 60 1.28 3.03 5.57
N ALA A 61 1.23 3.76 4.46
CA ALA A 61 1.76 5.11 4.28
C ALA A 61 1.10 6.20 5.13
N ASP A 62 -0.06 5.93 5.75
CA ASP A 62 -0.68 6.88 6.67
C ASP A 62 0.19 7.15 7.92
N ALA A 63 0.93 6.13 8.38
CA ALA A 63 1.79 6.25 9.57
C ALA A 63 3.26 5.85 9.33
N ALA A 64 3.62 5.39 8.12
CA ALA A 64 4.99 5.08 7.78
C ALA A 64 5.73 6.34 7.27
N ASP A 65 6.70 6.81 8.04
CA ASP A 65 7.51 8.00 7.76
C ASP A 65 8.89 7.67 7.19
N LEU A 66 9.07 6.43 6.72
CA LEU A 66 10.32 5.94 6.13
C LEU A 66 10.04 5.18 4.84
N ILE A 67 10.93 5.30 3.86
CA ILE A 67 10.95 4.51 2.62
C ILE A 67 12.37 3.99 2.34
N THR A 68 12.48 2.79 1.76
CA THR A 68 13.80 2.16 1.54
C THR A 68 14.66 2.88 0.50
N SER A 69 14.04 3.48 -0.52
CA SER A 69 14.73 4.04 -1.69
C SER A 69 13.92 5.17 -2.32
N ASP A 70 14.60 6.13 -2.95
CA ASP A 70 14.04 7.23 -3.74
C ASP A 70 14.02 6.92 -5.26
N CYS A 71 14.18 5.65 -5.63
CA CYS A 71 14.32 5.23 -7.02
C CYS A 71 13.05 5.36 -7.86
N ASP A 72 11.86 5.39 -7.23
CA ASP A 72 10.59 5.58 -7.92
C ASP A 72 10.21 7.08 -7.90
N PRO A 73 10.17 7.76 -9.06
CA PRO A 73 9.76 9.16 -9.14
C PRO A 73 8.36 9.44 -8.59
N TYR A 74 7.48 8.43 -8.55
CA TYR A 74 6.13 8.55 -7.99
C TYR A 74 6.13 8.85 -6.49
N ASP A 75 7.18 8.44 -5.78
CA ASP A 75 7.30 8.65 -4.33
C ASP A 75 7.97 10.00 -3.97
N ARG A 76 8.57 10.68 -4.96
CA ARG A 76 9.47 11.82 -4.73
C ARG A 76 8.80 12.99 -4.01
N GLU A 77 7.52 13.24 -4.25
CA GLU A 77 6.81 14.37 -3.61
C GLU A 77 6.72 14.24 -2.08
N PHE A 78 6.82 13.01 -1.56
CA PHE A 78 6.74 12.75 -0.12
C PHE A 78 8.11 12.67 0.56
N ILE A 79 9.22 12.60 -0.19
CA ILE A 79 10.56 12.42 0.38
C ILE A 79 11.09 13.77 0.88
N THR A 80 11.45 13.84 2.17
CA THR A 80 11.89 15.09 2.80
C THR A 80 13.33 15.48 2.47
N GLY A 81 14.15 14.49 2.05
CA GLY A 81 15.59 14.62 1.82
C GLY A 81 16.46 14.08 2.97
N ASP A 82 15.89 13.91 4.16
CA ASP A 82 16.61 13.36 5.32
C ASP A 82 16.79 11.84 5.22
N ARG A 83 17.86 11.34 5.85
CA ARG A 83 18.21 9.91 5.88
C ARG A 83 18.39 9.38 7.31
N THR A 84 18.08 8.11 7.53
CA THR A 84 18.45 7.40 8.77
C THR A 84 19.86 6.81 8.68
N SER A 85 20.40 6.32 9.81
CA SER A 85 21.69 5.63 9.86
C SER A 85 21.74 4.35 9.01
N GLU A 86 20.61 3.67 8.87
CA GLU A 86 20.43 2.48 8.03
C GLU A 86 20.33 2.84 6.54
N GLY A 87 20.21 4.13 6.22
CA GLY A 87 20.09 4.64 4.86
C GLY A 87 18.66 4.75 4.34
N PHE A 88 17.62 4.59 5.16
CA PHE A 88 16.25 4.86 4.71
C PHE A 88 16.02 6.36 4.51
N PHE A 89 15.12 6.72 3.60
CA PHE A 89 14.69 8.09 3.39
C PHE A 89 13.48 8.41 4.28
N ARG A 90 13.45 9.61 4.85
CA ARG A 90 12.28 10.13 5.57
C ARG A 90 11.21 10.57 4.59
N THR A 91 9.94 10.30 4.92
CA THR A 91 8.78 10.72 4.13
C THR A 91 7.75 11.50 4.95
N HIS A 92 6.98 12.33 4.28
CA HIS A 92 5.78 12.96 4.82
C HIS A 92 4.62 11.95 4.88
N ALA A 93 4.58 11.16 5.95
CA ALA A 93 3.49 10.22 6.23
C ALA A 93 2.13 10.93 6.32
N GLY A 94 1.07 10.19 6.02
CA GLY A 94 -0.31 10.62 6.22
C GLY A 94 -1.21 10.28 5.05
N ILE A 95 -2.44 10.80 5.14
CA ILE A 95 -3.52 10.44 4.21
C ILE A 95 -3.19 10.76 2.75
N GLU A 96 -2.43 11.82 2.47
CA GLU A 96 -2.06 12.16 1.09
C GLU A 96 -1.08 11.14 0.49
N GLN A 97 -0.10 10.67 1.29
CA GLN A 97 0.80 9.60 0.86
C GLN A 97 0.03 8.29 0.67
N ALA A 98 -0.91 7.98 1.57
CA ALA A 98 -1.77 6.81 1.45
C ALA A 98 -2.68 6.87 0.21
N ILE A 99 -3.27 8.03 -0.10
CA ILE A 99 -4.06 8.25 -1.32
C ILE A 99 -3.20 8.03 -2.55
N SER A 100 -2.00 8.61 -2.60
CA SER A 100 -1.06 8.43 -3.71
C SER A 100 -0.76 6.95 -3.95
N ARG A 101 -0.40 6.20 -2.88
CA ARG A 101 -0.20 4.75 -2.97
C ARG A 101 -1.45 4.00 -3.43
N GLY A 102 -2.61 4.32 -2.86
CA GLY A 102 -3.87 3.69 -3.23
C GLY A 102 -4.24 3.88 -4.70
N LEU A 103 -4.00 5.08 -5.25
CA LEU A 103 -4.22 5.39 -6.66
C LEU A 103 -3.28 4.59 -7.58
N ALA A 104 -2.03 4.40 -7.18
CA ALA A 104 -1.08 3.59 -7.93
C ALA A 104 -1.42 2.09 -7.91
N TYR A 105 -2.00 1.61 -6.80
CA TYR A 105 -2.31 0.18 -6.62
C TYR A 105 -3.66 -0.23 -7.21
N ALA A 106 -4.62 0.70 -7.33
CA ALA A 106 -5.98 0.40 -7.78
C ALA A 106 -6.06 -0.43 -9.09
N PRO A 107 -5.25 -0.18 -10.15
CA PRO A 107 -5.29 -0.99 -11.36
C PRO A 107 -4.87 -2.47 -11.19
N TYR A 108 -4.24 -2.81 -10.06
CA TYR A 108 -3.63 -4.11 -9.80
C TYR A 108 -4.32 -4.89 -8.67
N ALA A 109 -5.39 -4.35 -8.09
CA ALA A 109 -6.06 -4.93 -6.93
C ALA A 109 -7.58 -4.83 -7.03
N ASP A 110 -8.27 -5.84 -6.51
CA ASP A 110 -9.73 -5.86 -6.43
C ASP A 110 -10.24 -4.95 -5.29
N LEU A 111 -9.41 -4.72 -4.26
CA LEU A 111 -9.67 -3.82 -3.15
C LEU A 111 -8.40 -3.08 -2.75
N VAL A 112 -8.53 -1.79 -2.44
CA VAL A 112 -7.45 -0.97 -1.86
C VAL A 112 -7.78 -0.65 -0.41
N TRP A 113 -6.82 -0.89 0.48
CA TRP A 113 -6.94 -0.70 1.92
C TRP A 113 -5.85 0.25 2.41
N CYS A 114 -6.23 1.34 3.07
CA CYS A 114 -5.29 2.20 3.79
C CYS A 114 -5.32 1.85 5.28
N GLU A 115 -4.23 1.30 5.81
CA GLU A 115 -4.13 1.01 7.24
C GLU A 115 -4.14 2.32 8.04
N THR A 116 -5.11 2.46 8.95
CA THR A 116 -5.13 3.54 9.95
C THR A 116 -4.92 3.01 11.35
N SER A 117 -4.24 3.80 12.19
CA SER A 117 -4.07 3.49 13.63
C SER A 117 -5.23 3.98 14.48
N LYS A 118 -6.08 4.86 13.95
CA LYS A 118 -7.20 5.48 14.65
C LYS A 118 -8.45 5.46 13.77
N PRO A 119 -9.58 4.91 14.24
CA PRO A 119 -10.81 4.95 13.47
C PRO A 119 -11.26 6.41 13.29
N ASP A 120 -11.27 6.88 12.05
CA ASP A 120 -11.69 8.24 11.67
C ASP A 120 -12.53 8.17 10.38
N LEU A 121 -13.82 8.49 10.50
CA LEU A 121 -14.76 8.46 9.38
C LEU A 121 -14.45 9.52 8.31
N GLU A 122 -13.89 10.67 8.72
CA GLU A 122 -13.55 11.73 7.78
C GLU A 122 -12.31 11.36 6.97
N GLN A 123 -11.31 10.75 7.61
CA GLN A 123 -10.18 10.15 6.91
C GLN A 123 -10.64 9.06 5.94
N ALA A 124 -11.59 8.21 6.36
CA ALA A 124 -12.14 7.14 5.52
C ALA A 124 -12.82 7.69 4.28
N ARG A 125 -13.66 8.71 4.49
CA ARG A 125 -14.37 9.40 3.42
C ARG A 125 -13.40 10.03 2.43
N ARG A 126 -12.37 10.74 2.91
CA ARG A 126 -11.34 11.36 2.06
C ARG A 126 -10.59 10.34 1.22
N PHE A 127 -10.17 9.23 1.81
CA PHE A 127 -9.49 8.15 1.08
C PHE A 127 -10.39 7.58 -0.02
N ALA A 128 -11.61 7.16 0.35
CA ALA A 128 -12.55 6.56 -0.59
C ALA A 128 -12.93 7.51 -1.73
N GLU A 129 -13.22 8.78 -1.44
CA GLU A 129 -13.55 9.79 -2.45
C GLU A 129 -12.39 10.02 -3.43
N ALA A 130 -11.15 10.10 -2.93
CA ALA A 130 -9.98 10.29 -3.78
C ALA A 130 -9.76 9.10 -4.73
N ILE A 131 -9.91 7.86 -4.24
CA ILE A 131 -9.83 6.66 -5.06
C ILE A 131 -10.97 6.63 -6.09
N HIS A 132 -12.22 6.82 -5.66
CA HIS A 132 -13.39 6.77 -6.54
C HIS A 132 -13.41 7.87 -7.60
N ALA A 133 -12.81 9.05 -7.33
CA ALA A 133 -12.70 10.12 -8.30
C ALA A 133 -11.87 9.73 -9.54
N ARG A 134 -10.92 8.79 -9.38
CA ARG A 134 -10.08 8.27 -10.47
C ARG A 134 -10.51 6.89 -10.96
N PHE A 135 -11.02 6.06 -10.06
CA PHE A 135 -11.47 4.70 -10.33
C PHE A 135 -12.89 4.51 -9.80
N PRO A 136 -13.93 5.00 -10.52
CA PRO A 136 -15.32 4.82 -10.09
C PRO A 136 -15.66 3.33 -9.94
N GLY A 137 -16.14 2.93 -8.76
CA GLY A 137 -16.49 1.53 -8.47
C GLY A 137 -15.36 0.67 -7.92
N GLN A 138 -14.14 1.19 -7.77
CA GLN A 138 -13.07 0.51 -7.03
C GLN A 138 -13.51 0.29 -5.58
N THR A 139 -13.35 -0.92 -5.03
CA THR A 139 -13.62 -1.12 -3.60
C THR A 139 -12.46 -0.53 -2.79
N ALA A 140 -12.74 0.42 -1.91
CA ALA A 140 -11.73 1.09 -1.08
C ALA A 140 -12.20 1.23 0.39
N GLY A 141 -11.28 1.12 1.34
CA GLY A 141 -11.59 1.26 2.78
C GLY A 141 -10.38 1.57 3.67
N LEU A 142 -10.67 1.94 4.93
CA LEU A 142 -9.71 2.04 6.05
C LEU A 142 -9.77 0.79 6.93
#